data_AF-A0A849D6A4-F1
#
_entry.id   AF-A0A849D6A4-F1
#
_cell.length_a   1.000
_cell.length_b   1.000
_cell.length_c   1.000
_cell.angle_alpha   90.00
_cell.angle_beta   90.00
_cell.angle_gamma   90.00
#
_symmetry.space_group_name_H-M   'P 1'
#
loop_
_entity.id
_entity.type
_entity.pdbx_description
1 polymer ?
#
loop_
_entity_poly.entity_id
_entity_poly.type
_entity_poly.pdbx_seq_one_letter_code
_entity_poly.pdbx_strand_id
1 'polypeptide(L)' 'MKCTQISLTVNKHNTASIAAYEKMGFHNLGGIVQDIGHGYIMDDFLLIKTL' A
#
# COMPACT_ATOMS: atom_id res chain seq x y z
N MET A 1 10.09 8.11 21.58
CA MET A 1 10.28 7.36 20.32
C MET A 1 9.80 8.24 19.16
N LYS A 2 10.58 8.36 18.07
CA LYS A 2 10.23 9.15 16.89
C LYS A 2 9.70 8.20 15.81
N CYS A 3 8.52 8.49 15.25
CA CYS A 3 8.02 7.78 14.08
C CYS A 3 8.80 8.27 12.85
N THR A 4 9.40 7.36 12.08
CA THR A 4 10.25 7.71 10.93
C THR A 4 9.57 7.43 9.60
N GLN A 5 8.47 6.67 9.59
CA GLN A 5 7.80 6.24 8.37
C GLN A 5 6.30 6.03 8.61
N ILE A 6 5.52 6.17 7.53
CA ILE A 6 4.11 5.81 7.46
C ILE A 6 3.90 4.83 6.31
N SER A 7 3.01 3.86 6.49
CA SER A 7 2.68 2.87 5.48
C SER A 7 1.17 2.74 5.29
N LEU A 8 0.75 2.36 4.09
CA LEU A 8 -0.63 2.02 3.75
C LEU A 8 -0.65 0.87 2.73
N THR A 9 -1.78 0.19 2.63
CA THR A 9 -2.07 -0.74 1.53
C THR A 9 -3.08 -0.11 0.58
N VAL A 10 -2.97 -0.40 -0.71
CA VAL A 10 -3.90 0.06 -1.72
C VAL A 10 -4.19 -1.05 -2.71
N ASN A 11 -5.45 -1.23 -3.06
CA ASN A 11 -5.85 -2.23 -4.05
C ASN A 11 -5.09 -2.02 -5.37
N LYS A 12 -4.53 -3.10 -5.93
CA LYS A 12 -3.70 -3.04 -7.15
C LYS A 12 -4.43 -2.48 -8.37
N HIS A 13 -5.76 -2.59 -8.40
CA HIS A 13 -6.58 -2.08 -9.49
C HIS A 13 -6.99 -0.61 -9.31
N ASN A 14 -6.72 -0.01 -8.14
CA ASN A 14 -6.99 1.41 -7.88
C ASN A 14 -5.82 2.29 -8.34
N THR A 15 -5.61 2.32 -9.66
CA THR A 15 -4.51 3.05 -10.31
C THR A 15 -4.53 4.55 -10.01
N ALA A 16 -5.71 5.14 -9.83
CA ALA A 16 -5.85 6.56 -9.48
C ALA A 16 -5.29 6.87 -8.08
N SER A 17 -5.62 6.05 -7.07
CA SER A 17 -5.07 6.22 -5.72
C SER A 17 -3.58 5.93 -5.67
N ILE A 18 -3.10 4.89 -6.37
CA ILE A 18 -1.66 4.59 -6.46
C ILE A 18 -0.88 5.80 -6.98
N ALA A 19 -1.31 6.37 -8.11
CA ALA A 19 -0.66 7.54 -8.70
C ALA A 19 -0.74 8.78 -7.79
N ALA A 20 -1.83 8.95 -7.03
CA ALA A 20 -1.95 10.02 -6.04
C ALA A 20 -0.94 9.86 -4.90
N TYR A 21 -0.79 8.65 -4.34
CA TYR A 21 0.16 8.39 -3.26
C TYR A 21 1.61 8.52 -3.72
N GLU A 22 1.94 8.04 -4.92
CA GLU A 22 3.27 8.24 -5.51
C GLU A 22 3.62 9.73 -5.63
N LYS A 23 2.67 10.56 -6.09
CA LYS A 23 2.83 12.04 -6.11
C LYS A 23 2.98 12.65 -4.72
N MET A 24 2.38 12.04 -3.69
CA MET A 24 2.52 12.47 -2.29
C MET A 24 3.84 12.03 -1.64
N GLY A 25 4.72 11.34 -2.39
CA GLY A 25 6.02 10.87 -1.94
C GLY A 25 5.99 9.49 -1.28
N PHE A 26 4.96 8.69 -1.54
CA PHE A 26 4.98 7.27 -1.19
C PHE A 26 5.71 6.46 -2.26
N HIS A 27 6.36 5.38 -1.83
CA HIS A 27 7.03 4.41 -2.68
C HIS A 27 6.32 3.06 -2.58
N ASN A 28 5.97 2.48 -3.72
CA ASN A 28 5.39 1.15 -3.82
C ASN A 28 6.49 0.09 -3.61
N LEU A 29 6.37 -0.72 -2.56
CA LEU A 29 7.29 -1.81 -2.23
C LEU A 29 6.91 -3.16 -2.89
N GLY A 30 5.82 -3.18 -3.65
CA GLY A 30 5.33 -4.37 -4.34
C GLY A 30 4.04 -4.92 -3.74
N GLY A 31 3.57 -6.01 -4.36
CA GLY A 31 2.31 -6.64 -4.04
C GLY A 31 2.39 -7.48 -2.76
N ILE A 32 1.36 -7.38 -1.93
CA ILE A 32 1.13 -8.26 -0.79
C ILE A 32 -0.20 -9.00 -1.01
N VAL A 33 -0.19 -10.31 -0.78
CA VAL A 33 -1.38 -11.14 -0.81
C VAL A 33 -1.66 -11.57 0.62
N GLN A 34 -2.85 -11.24 1.12
CA GLN A 34 -3.27 -11.62 2.46
C GLN A 34 -4.57 -12.41 2.38
N ASP A 35 -4.61 -13.57 3.02
CA ASP A 35 -5.85 -14.32 3.24
C ASP A 35 -6.72 -13.52 4.22
N ILE A 36 -7.98 -13.29 3.86
CA ILE A 36 -8.97 -12.59 4.69
C ILE A 36 -10.13 -13.50 5.12
N GLY A 37 -9.97 -14.81 4.90
CA GLY A 37 -10.91 -15.86 5.24
C GLY A 37 -11.94 -16.12 4.14
N HIS A 38 -12.73 -17.18 4.35
CA HIS A 38 -13.85 -17.56 3.48
C HIS A 38 -13.49 -17.79 1.99
N GLY A 39 -12.22 -18.11 1.71
CA GLY A 39 -11.75 -18.33 0.33
C GLY A 39 -11.45 -17.04 -0.44
N TYR A 40 -11.37 -15.89 0.25
CA TYR A 40 -11.00 -14.61 -0.35
C TYR A 40 -9.58 -14.20 0.03
N ILE A 41 -8.91 -13.54 -0.91
CA ILE A 41 -7.60 -12.91 -0.71
C ILE A 41 -7.70 -11.42 -1.00
N MET A 42 -6.95 -10.63 -0.24
CA MET A 42 -6.68 -9.23 -0.52
C MET A 42 -5.33 -9.15 -1.24
N ASP A 43 -5.36 -8.74 -2.51
CA ASP A 43 -4.17 -8.54 -3.34
C ASP A 43 -3.92 -7.05 -3.56
N ASP A 44 -3.11 -6.46 -2.69
CA ASP A 44 -2.86 -5.02 -2.58
C ASP A 44 -1.39 -4.69 -2.85
N PHE A 45 -1.07 -3.42 -3.06
CA PHE A 45 0.30 -2.89 -2.97
C PHE A 45 0.57 -2.33 -1.58
N LEU A 46 1.80 -2.54 -1.07
CA LEU A 46 2.30 -1.87 0.13
C LEU A 46 3.02 -0.57 -0.27
N LEU A 47 2.54 0.57 0.21
CA LEU A 47 3.16 1.87 -0.03
C LEU A 47 3.74 2.44 1.27
N ILE A 48 4.94 2.99 1.20
CA ILE A 48 5.63 3.62 2.35
C ILE A 48 6.05 5.05 2.05
N LYS A 49 6.05 5.91 3.07
CA LYS A 49 6.62 7.26 3.01
C LYS A 49 7.46 7.52 4.25
N THR A 50 8.68 8.00 4.05
CA THR A 50 9.55 8.47 5.14
C THR A 50 9.10 9.86 5.62
N LEU A 51 9.07 10.06 6.94
CA LEU A 51 8.58 11.26 7.63
C LEU A 51 9.71 12.25 7.98
#